data_AF-A0A949MHL2-F1
#
_entry.id   AF-A0A949MHL2-F1
#
_cell.length_a   1.000
_cell.length_b   1.000
_cell.length_c   1.000
_cell.angle_alpha   90.00
_cell.angle_beta   90.00
_cell.angle_gamma   90.00
#
_symmetry.space_group_name_H-M   'P 1'
#
loop_
_entity.id
_entity.type
_entity.pdbx_description
1 polymer ?
#
loop_
_entity_poly.entity_id
_entity_poly.type
_entity_poly.pdbx_seq_one_letter_code
_entity_poly.pdbx_strand_id
1 'polypeptide(L)'
;MSKAFTRETDDSDDDEPGGLPPLPAGTKNYLTPQGYARLRDEFQQLMDVERPKVVETVHWAASNGDRSENGDYIYGKKRLREIDRR
;
A
#
# COMPACT_ATOMS: atom_id res chain seq x y z
N MET A 1 39.56 12.15 -14.11
CA MET A 1 38.32 12.81 -13.66
C MET A 1 37.15 11.85 -13.88
N SER A 2 36.93 10.95 -12.94
CA SER A 2 35.81 10.02 -12.92
C SER A 2 34.73 10.62 -12.03
N LYS A 3 33.64 11.09 -12.65
CA LYS A 3 32.41 11.45 -11.94
C LYS A 3 31.81 10.16 -11.38
N ALA A 4 32.07 9.89 -10.11
CA ALA A 4 31.26 8.99 -9.32
C ALA A 4 29.91 9.68 -9.08
N PHE A 5 28.93 9.40 -9.94
CA PHE A 5 27.54 9.71 -9.64
C PHE A 5 27.05 8.66 -8.64
N THR A 6 27.11 9.03 -7.36
CA THR A 6 26.28 8.46 -6.31
C THR A 6 24.83 8.65 -6.72
N ARG A 7 24.17 7.57 -7.17
CA ARG A 7 22.71 7.52 -7.16
C ARG A 7 22.31 7.35 -5.71
N GLU A 8 22.01 8.48 -5.08
CA GLU A 8 21.29 8.54 -3.81
C GLU A 8 20.02 7.71 -3.95
N THR A 9 19.84 6.79 -3.00
CA THR A 9 18.58 6.09 -2.77
C THR A 9 17.59 7.08 -2.17
N ASP A 10 16.99 7.89 -3.03
CA ASP A 10 15.87 8.75 -2.65
C ASP A 10 14.61 8.21 -3.32
N ASP A 11 13.90 7.33 -2.60
CA ASP A 11 12.44 7.42 -2.49
C ASP A 11 11.97 6.63 -1.24
N SER A 12 12.01 7.32 -0.11
CA SER A 12 11.00 7.23 0.97
C SER A 12 10.60 5.85 1.55
N ASP A 13 11.57 5.12 2.13
CA ASP A 13 11.32 4.02 3.09
C ASP A 13 11.16 4.51 4.56
N ASP A 14 11.00 5.82 4.79
CA ASP A 14 11.04 6.46 6.12
C ASP A 14 9.78 6.25 7.00
N ASP A 15 8.90 5.31 6.62
CA ASP A 15 7.74 4.85 7.40
C ASP A 15 7.76 3.31 7.52
N GLU A 16 8.94 2.69 7.72
CA GLU A 16 9.07 1.29 8.08
C GLU A 16 8.93 1.13 9.61
N PRO A 17 7.77 0.73 10.18
CA PRO A 17 7.78 0.20 11.54
C PRO A 17 8.55 -1.11 11.47
N GLY A 18 9.79 -1.11 11.96
CA GLY A 18 10.74 -2.23 11.86
C GLY A 18 10.06 -3.59 11.90
N GLY A 19 10.17 -4.32 10.79
CA GLY A 19 9.50 -5.59 10.60
C GLY A 19 9.81 -6.56 11.74
N LEU A 20 8.79 -7.25 12.25
CA LEU A 20 8.99 -8.34 13.19
C LEU A 20 10.02 -9.33 12.62
N PRO A 21 10.95 -9.86 13.44
CA PRO A 21 11.93 -10.81 12.95
C PRO A 21 11.22 -11.99 12.27
N PRO A 22 11.76 -12.50 11.15
CA PRO A 22 11.12 -13.59 10.42
C PRO A 22 10.97 -14.80 11.34
N LEU A 23 9.80 -15.43 11.28
CA LEU A 23 9.55 -16.64 12.06
C LEU A 23 10.49 -17.76 11.58
N PRO A 24 11.00 -18.60 12.49
CA PRO A 24 11.88 -19.70 12.11
C PRO A 24 11.20 -20.64 11.10
N ALA A 25 11.99 -21.17 10.17
CA ALA A 25 11.50 -22.07 9.14
C ALA A 25 10.78 -23.28 9.76
N GLY A 26 9.58 -23.59 9.28
CA GLY A 26 8.76 -24.69 9.79
C GLY A 26 7.77 -24.32 10.91
N THR A 27 7.74 -23.04 11.33
CA THR A 27 6.67 -22.55 12.20
C THR A 27 5.32 -22.55 11.49
N LYS A 28 4.28 -23.00 12.19
CA LYS A 28 2.90 -23.03 11.68
C LYS A 28 2.14 -21.84 12.25
N ASN A 29 1.62 -20.98 11.37
CA ASN A 29 0.80 -19.82 11.74
C ASN A 29 -0.66 -20.24 11.92
N TYR A 30 -0.99 -20.76 13.10
CA TYR A 30 -2.37 -21.16 13.41
C TYR A 30 -3.27 -19.94 13.61
N LEU A 31 -4.50 -20.04 13.11
CA LEU A 31 -5.51 -19.00 13.23
C LEU A 31 -6.78 -19.61 13.83
N THR A 32 -7.46 -18.87 14.71
CA THR A 32 -8.78 -19.28 15.20
C THR A 32 -9.83 -19.08 14.11
N PRO A 33 -10.93 -19.86 14.08
CA PRO A 33 -11.99 -19.65 13.10
C PRO A 33 -12.58 -18.24 13.11
N GLN A 34 -12.67 -17.63 14.30
CA GLN A 34 -13.12 -16.24 14.46
C GLN A 34 -12.10 -15.23 13.90
N GLY A 35 -10.81 -15.47 14.11
CA GLY A 35 -9.75 -14.65 13.52
C GLY A 35 -9.77 -14.70 12.00
N TYR A 36 -9.97 -15.89 11.43
CA TYR A 36 -10.13 -16.06 9.99
C TYR A 36 -11.32 -15.30 9.43
N ALA A 37 -12.49 -15.41 10.07
CA ALA A 37 -13.69 -14.70 9.63
C ALA A 37 -13.45 -13.18 9.58
N ARG A 38 -12.87 -12.59 10.63
CA ARG A 38 -12.57 -11.15 10.67
C ARG A 38 -11.63 -10.71 9.55
N LEU A 39 -10.53 -11.44 9.33
CA LEU A 39 -9.58 -11.09 8.28
C LEU A 39 -10.20 -11.25 6.88
N ARG A 40 -11.04 -12.27 6.69
CA ARG A 40 -11.76 -12.45 5.43
C ARG A 40 -12.75 -11.32 5.16
N ASP A 41 -13.53 -10.94 6.16
CA ASP A 41 -14.53 -9.88 6.03
C ASP A 41 -13.85 -8.52 5.79
N GLU A 42 -12.73 -8.25 6.46
CA GLU A 42 -11.89 -7.08 6.20
C GLU A 42 -11.32 -7.09 4.78
N PHE A 43 -10.77 -8.22 4.33
CA PHE A 43 -10.25 -8.36 2.98
C PHE A 43 -11.34 -8.10 1.92
N GLN A 44 -12.53 -8.65 2.11
CA GLN A 44 -13.67 -8.41 1.22
C GLN A 44 -14.06 -6.94 1.19
N GLN A 45 -14.14 -6.28 2.35
CA GLN A 45 -14.42 -4.86 2.42
C GLN A 45 -13.38 -4.02 1.67
N LEU A 46 -12.09 -4.32 1.86
CA LEU A 46 -11.01 -3.59 1.20
C LEU A 46 -11.01 -3.81 -0.32
N MET A 47 -11.16 -5.06 -0.77
CA MET A 47 -11.01 -5.42 -2.17
C MET A 47 -12.26 -5.15 -3.01
N ASP A 48 -13.44 -5.45 -2.49
CA ASP A 48 -14.68 -5.39 -3.26
C ASP A 48 -15.35 -4.02 -3.16
N VAL A 49 -15.08 -3.26 -2.09
CA VAL A 49 -15.76 -1.99 -1.80
C VAL A 49 -14.81 -0.79 -1.84
N GLU A 50 -13.74 -0.79 -1.06
CA GLU A 50 -12.90 0.40 -0.92
C GLU A 50 -11.97 0.61 -2.12
N ARG A 51 -11.22 -0.43 -2.50
CA ARG A 51 -10.24 -0.34 -3.59
C ARG A 51 -10.85 0.13 -4.91
N PRO A 52 -12.00 -0.39 -5.39
CA PRO A 52 -12.60 0.05 -6.64
C PRO A 52 -13.00 1.53 -6.60
N LYS A 53 -13.55 2.01 -5.48
CA LYS A 53 -13.90 3.44 -5.31
C LYS A 53 -12.68 4.34 -5.39
N VAL A 54 -11.58 3.96 -4.73
CA VAL A 54 -10.34 4.74 -4.77
C VAL A 54 -9.74 4.73 -6.19
N VAL A 55 -9.78 3.60 -6.89
CA VAL A 55 -9.33 3.52 -8.29
C VAL A 55 -10.15 4.46 -9.18
N GLU A 56 -11.47 4.48 -9.02
CA GLU A 56 -12.35 5.37 -9.77
C GLU A 56 -12.02 6.85 -9.51
N THR A 57 -11.86 7.24 -8.24
CA THR A 57 -11.44 8.60 -7.86
C THR A 57 -10.09 8.97 -8.47
N VAL A 58 -9.10 8.09 -8.42
CA VAL A 58 -7.77 8.33 -9.00
C VAL A 58 -7.84 8.45 -10.51
N HIS A 59 -8.65 7.61 -11.17
CA HIS A 59 -8.85 7.67 -12.61
C HIS A 59 -9.51 9.00 -13.03
N TRP A 60 -10.55 9.41 -12.32
CA TRP A 60 -11.21 10.70 -12.54
C TRP A 60 -10.25 11.88 -12.30
N ALA A 61 -9.55 11.88 -11.16
CA ALA A 61 -8.56 12.91 -10.83
C ALA A 61 -7.46 13.02 -11.90
N ALA A 62 -6.98 11.88 -12.42
CA ALA A 62 -5.98 11.83 -13.49
C ALA A 62 -6.49 12.39 -14.83
N SER A 63 -7.80 12.49 -15.04
CA SER A 63 -8.40 13.09 -16.23
C SER A 63 -8.60 14.61 -16.13
N ASN A 64 -8.56 15.18 -14.93
CA ASN A 64 -8.91 16.58 -14.67
C ASN A 64 -7.73 17.57 -14.68
N GLY A 65 -6.49 17.13 -14.93
CA GLY A 65 -5.35 18.07 -15.03
C GLY A 65 -4.01 17.46 -14.64
N ASP A 66 -3.11 18.33 -14.15
CA ASP A 66 -1.78 17.93 -13.69
C ASP A 66 -1.86 17.04 -12.45
N ARG A 67 -1.26 15.86 -12.57
CA ARG A 67 -1.24 14.83 -11.52
C ARG A 67 -0.38 15.21 -10.33
N SER A 68 0.59 16.11 -10.52
CA SER A 68 1.50 16.56 -9.46
C SER A 68 0.89 17.61 -8.54
N GLU A 69 -0.16 18.31 -8.98
CA GLU A 69 -0.86 19.34 -8.21
C GLU A 69 -2.24 18.85 -7.71
N ASN A 70 -2.78 17.79 -8.31
CA ASN A 70 -4.08 17.25 -7.93
C ASN A 70 -4.00 16.42 -6.63
N GLY A 71 -4.54 16.97 -5.55
CA GLY A 71 -4.61 16.32 -4.25
C GLY A 71 -5.33 14.96 -4.27
N ASP A 72 -6.46 14.84 -4.98
CA ASP A 72 -7.22 13.58 -5.05
C ASP A 72 -6.41 12.47 -5.71
N TYR A 73 -5.59 12.81 -6.71
CA TYR A 73 -4.69 11.86 -7.34
C TYR A 73 -3.59 11.40 -6.36
N ILE A 74 -2.94 12.34 -5.66
CA ILE A 74 -1.85 12.03 -4.72
C ILE A 74 -2.36 11.18 -3.55
N TYR A 75 -3.43 11.65 -2.87
CA TYR A 75 -3.99 10.94 -1.72
C TYR A 75 -4.63 9.62 -2.13
N GLY A 76 -5.31 9.55 -3.28
CA GLY A 76 -5.86 8.30 -3.80
C GLY A 76 -4.77 7.27 -4.10
N LYS A 77 -3.63 7.68 -4.67
CA LYS A 77 -2.47 6.80 -4.88
C LYS A 77 -1.85 6.32 -3.57
N LYS A 78 -1.72 7.20 -2.56
CA LYS A 78 -1.28 6.79 -1.21
C LYS A 78 -2.22 5.76 -0.61
N ARG A 79 -3.54 6.01 -0.66
CA ARG A 79 -4.55 5.09 -0.14
C ARG A 79 -4.54 3.73 -0.84
N LEU A 80 -4.34 3.69 -2.17
CA LEU A 80 -4.20 2.41 -2.89
C LEU A 80 -3.02 1.58 -2.37
N ARG A 81 -1.87 2.21 -2.09
CA ARG A 81 -0.71 1.51 -1.51
C ARG A 81 -1.00 0.99 -0.11
N GLU A 82 -1.72 1.76 0.70
CA GLU A 82 -2.12 1.33 2.04
C GLU A 82 -3.06 0.12 2.00
N ILE A 83 -4.02 0.09 1.06
CA ILE A 83 -4.92 -1.05 0.86
C ILE A 83 -4.13 -2.27 0.38
N ASP A 84 -3.26 -2.10 -0.62
CA ASP A 84 -2.50 -3.21 -1.21
C ASP A 84 -1.43 -3.77 -0.25
N ARG A 85 -1.01 -3.01 0.78
CA ARG A 85 -0.06 -3.44 1.81
C ARG A 85 -0.70 -4.19 2.97
N ARG A 86 -1.98 -3.94 3.23
CA ARG A 86 -2.72 -4.42 4.41
C ARG A 86 -3.11 -5.89 4.26
#